data_AF-A0A2N2YCY5-F1
#
_entry.id   AF-A0A2N2YCY5-F1
#
_cell.length_a   1.000
_cell.length_b   1.000
_cell.length_c   1.000
_cell.angle_alpha   90.00
_cell.angle_beta   90.00
_cell.angle_gamma   90.00
#
_symmetry.space_group_name_H-M   'P 1'
#
loop_
_entity.id
_entity.type
_entity.pdbx_description
1 polymer ?
#
loop_
_entity_poly.entity_id
_entity_poly.type
_entity_poly.pdbx_seq_one_letter_code
_entity_poly.pdbx_strand_id
1 'polypeptide(L)'
;MAFIDYYSILGLDKKATAEDIKKAYRKLARKLHPDLNPNDKEAQKKFQQLNEANAVLSDSEKRKKYDTYGKDWERGEEYEKYQQTQNQFRNQQQQSQNDFGGGDFSDFFSSMFGRQSGRRPQASFRGQDIQAELQLSLEQAYATHQQTFTINGKSIRITIPAGIAHGQTIKLPGKGVKGVNNGPNGDLYITFNIINTPLFKRVGNDLFITKEIDLYTAVLGGEITLDTLQGKLKLNVSPGTQNGTKVRLKAKGFPLYKKENQFGDLYVTYQVVIPKELNEKQKQLFTELHKLSK
;
A
#
# COMPACT_ATOMS: atom_id res chain seq x y z
N MET A 1 -27.60 -18.31 -2.30
CA MET A 1 -26.99 -18.35 -3.65
C MET A 1 -27.59 -19.54 -4.41
N ALA A 2 -27.73 -19.48 -5.74
CA ALA A 2 -28.21 -20.63 -6.51
C ALA A 2 -27.22 -21.80 -6.38
N PHE A 3 -27.72 -23.03 -6.29
CA PHE A 3 -26.88 -24.22 -6.29
C PHE A 3 -26.27 -24.41 -7.68
N ILE A 4 -24.94 -24.48 -7.74
CA ILE A 4 -24.20 -24.77 -8.97
C ILE A 4 -23.67 -26.19 -8.82
N ASP A 5 -24.05 -27.06 -9.75
CA ASP A 5 -23.63 -28.45 -9.78
C ASP A 5 -22.11 -28.57 -10.09
N TYR A 6 -21.44 -29.51 -9.41
CA TYR A 6 -20.00 -29.74 -9.56
C TYR A 6 -19.62 -30.28 -10.94
N TYR A 7 -20.50 -31.06 -11.59
CA TYR A 7 -20.28 -31.48 -12.97
C TYR A 7 -20.37 -30.28 -13.93
N SER A 8 -21.37 -29.42 -13.73
CA SER A 8 -21.52 -28.13 -14.43
C SER A 8 -20.31 -27.20 -14.25
N ILE A 9 -19.69 -27.15 -13.07
CA ILE A 9 -18.45 -26.39 -12.82
C ILE A 9 -17.26 -26.93 -13.62
N LEU A 10 -17.16 -28.26 -13.79
CA LEU A 10 -16.14 -28.89 -14.62
C LEU A 10 -16.47 -28.87 -16.13
N GLY A 11 -17.69 -28.50 -16.51
CA GLY A 11 -18.18 -28.60 -17.89
C GLY A 11 -18.34 -30.04 -18.36
N LEU A 12 -18.75 -30.93 -17.46
CA LEU A 12 -18.92 -32.37 -17.69
C LEU A 12 -20.36 -32.83 -17.44
N ASP A 13 -20.71 -34.00 -17.97
CA ASP A 13 -21.95 -34.71 -17.63
C ASP A 13 -21.75 -35.60 -16.38
N LYS A 14 -22.83 -35.92 -15.66
CA LYS A 14 -22.81 -36.81 -14.48
C LYS A 14 -22.22 -38.19 -14.78
N LYS A 15 -22.28 -38.66 -16.04
CA LYS A 15 -21.68 -39.92 -16.51
C LYS A 15 -20.17 -39.87 -16.76
N ALA A 16 -19.51 -38.70 -16.62
CA ALA A 16 -18.09 -38.55 -16.89
C ALA A 16 -17.22 -39.50 -16.03
N THR A 17 -16.13 -40.02 -16.60
CA THR A 17 -15.22 -40.91 -15.86
C THR A 17 -14.35 -40.12 -14.87
N ALA A 18 -13.71 -40.82 -13.93
CA ALA A 18 -12.73 -40.20 -13.03
C ALA A 18 -11.54 -39.57 -13.80
N GLU A 19 -11.19 -40.12 -14.97
CA GLU A 19 -10.16 -39.55 -15.83
C GLU A 19 -10.61 -38.24 -16.49
N ASP A 20 -11.87 -38.18 -16.95
CA ASP A 20 -12.46 -36.97 -17.53
C ASP A 20 -12.52 -35.83 -16.51
N ILE A 21 -12.96 -36.12 -15.28
CA ILE A 21 -12.98 -35.18 -14.14
C ILE A 21 -11.57 -34.63 -13.89
N LYS A 22 -10.57 -35.51 -13.77
CA LYS A 22 -9.16 -35.16 -13.56
C LYS A 22 -8.58 -34.34 -14.72
N LYS A 23 -8.99 -34.62 -15.96
CA LYS A 23 -8.55 -33.93 -17.19
C LYS A 23 -9.19 -32.54 -17.32
N ALA A 24 -10.49 -32.42 -17.03
CA ALA A 24 -11.23 -31.16 -17.01
C ALA A 24 -10.67 -30.23 -15.92
N TYR A 25 -10.51 -30.74 -14.68
CA TYR A 25 -9.89 -30.00 -13.58
C TYR A 25 -8.52 -29.45 -13.97
N ARG A 26 -7.60 -30.31 -14.46
CA ARG A 26 -6.25 -29.88 -14.91
C ARG A 26 -6.26 -28.86 -16.05
N LYS A 27 -7.32 -28.78 -16.86
CA LYS A 27 -7.47 -27.81 -17.95
C LYS A 27 -7.96 -26.47 -17.41
N LEU A 28 -9.00 -26.49 -16.58
CA LEU A 28 -9.60 -25.30 -15.98
C LEU A 28 -8.67 -24.66 -14.92
N ALA A 29 -7.97 -25.47 -14.12
CA ALA A 29 -7.09 -24.99 -13.05
C ALA A 29 -5.89 -24.21 -13.59
N ARG A 30 -5.37 -24.59 -14.77
CA ARG A 30 -4.35 -23.80 -15.47
C ARG A 30 -4.92 -22.51 -16.05
N LYS A 31 -6.14 -22.52 -16.60
CA LYS A 31 -6.76 -21.32 -17.16
C LYS A 31 -7.11 -20.28 -16.08
N LEU A 32 -7.55 -20.74 -14.91
CA LEU A 32 -8.02 -19.92 -13.79
C LEU A 32 -6.96 -19.74 -12.69
N HIS A 33 -5.70 -20.11 -12.94
CA HIS A 33 -4.64 -20.07 -11.92
C HIS A 33 -4.40 -18.62 -11.46
N PRO A 34 -4.20 -18.36 -10.14
CA PRO A 34 -3.90 -17.02 -9.63
C PRO A 34 -2.71 -16.36 -10.31
N ASP A 35 -1.61 -17.09 -10.55
CA ASP A 35 -0.40 -16.53 -11.19
C ASP A 35 -0.64 -16.02 -12.62
N LEU A 36 -1.63 -16.59 -13.33
CA LEU A 36 -2.02 -16.17 -14.68
C LEU A 36 -3.13 -15.11 -14.67
N ASN A 37 -3.82 -14.94 -13.54
CA ASN A 37 -4.96 -14.03 -13.38
C ASN A 37 -4.87 -13.23 -12.05
N PRO A 38 -3.75 -12.56 -11.72
CA PRO A 38 -3.44 -12.13 -10.35
C PRO A 38 -4.37 -11.06 -9.77
N ASN A 39 -5.13 -10.36 -10.61
CA ASN A 39 -6.06 -9.30 -10.22
C ASN A 39 -7.54 -9.60 -10.57
N ASP A 40 -7.85 -10.77 -11.13
CA ASP A 40 -9.22 -11.14 -11.53
C ASP A 40 -9.96 -11.85 -10.39
N LYS A 41 -10.84 -11.10 -9.71
CA LYS A 41 -11.70 -11.60 -8.63
C LYS A 41 -12.70 -12.65 -9.10
N GLU A 42 -13.13 -12.64 -10.36
CA GLU A 42 -13.99 -13.69 -10.91
C GLU A 42 -13.21 -14.97 -11.18
N ALA A 43 -12.00 -14.86 -11.75
CA ALA A 43 -11.13 -16.03 -11.94
C ALA A 43 -10.81 -16.69 -10.59
N GLN A 44 -10.49 -15.90 -9.56
CA GLN A 44 -10.26 -16.40 -8.20
C GLN A 44 -11.48 -17.14 -7.64
N LYS A 45 -12.68 -16.60 -7.79
CA LYS A 45 -13.95 -17.23 -7.34
C LYS A 45 -14.26 -18.52 -8.11
N LYS A 46 -14.06 -18.51 -9.43
CA LYS A 46 -14.24 -19.70 -10.29
C LYS A 46 -13.19 -20.78 -9.98
N PHE A 47 -11.96 -20.40 -9.62
CA PHE A 47 -10.91 -21.32 -9.19
C PHE A 47 -11.22 -21.97 -7.83
N GLN A 48 -11.82 -21.25 -6.89
CA GLN A 48 -12.31 -21.82 -5.62
C GLN A 48 -13.37 -22.89 -5.87
N GLN A 49 -14.41 -22.56 -6.64
CA GLN A 49 -15.48 -23.50 -7.01
C GLN A 49 -14.96 -24.74 -7.76
N LEU A 50 -13.95 -24.55 -8.61
CA LEU A 50 -13.29 -25.63 -9.33
C LEU A 50 -12.56 -26.61 -8.39
N ASN A 51 -11.89 -26.09 -7.36
CA ASN A 51 -11.17 -26.92 -6.38
C ASN A 51 -12.14 -27.70 -5.50
N GLU A 52 -13.25 -27.07 -5.10
CA GLU A 52 -14.37 -27.69 -4.37
C GLU A 52 -14.97 -28.86 -5.17
N ALA A 53 -15.38 -28.60 -6.41
CA ALA A 53 -15.93 -29.61 -7.32
C ALA A 53 -14.98 -30.81 -7.51
N ASN A 54 -13.68 -30.56 -7.68
CA ASN A 54 -12.69 -31.62 -7.81
C ASN A 54 -12.45 -32.38 -6.50
N ALA A 55 -12.53 -31.74 -5.33
CA ALA A 55 -12.35 -32.40 -4.03
C ALA A 55 -13.46 -33.42 -3.73
N VAL A 56 -14.66 -33.19 -4.26
CA VAL A 56 -15.82 -34.09 -4.13
C VAL A 56 -15.83 -35.14 -5.25
N LEU A 57 -15.66 -34.73 -6.51
CA LEU A 57 -15.82 -35.62 -7.67
C LEU A 57 -14.60 -36.51 -7.99
N SER A 58 -13.41 -36.20 -7.48
CA SER A 58 -12.21 -37.05 -7.67
C SER A 58 -12.12 -38.22 -6.69
N ASP A 59 -12.93 -38.20 -5.63
CA ASP A 59 -13.03 -39.22 -4.59
C ASP A 59 -14.26 -40.10 -4.86
N SER A 60 -14.08 -41.42 -4.97
CA SER A 60 -15.15 -42.35 -5.35
C SER A 60 -16.30 -42.43 -4.34
N GLU A 61 -16.01 -42.26 -3.05
CA GLU A 61 -17.03 -42.33 -1.99
C GLU A 61 -17.80 -41.01 -1.91
N LYS A 62 -17.08 -39.88 -1.93
CA LYS A 62 -17.71 -38.55 -1.92
C LYS A 62 -18.51 -38.29 -3.18
N ARG A 63 -18.00 -38.71 -4.35
CA ARG A 63 -18.75 -38.70 -5.61
C ARG A 63 -20.05 -39.51 -5.51
N LYS A 64 -20.02 -40.72 -4.93
CA LYS A 64 -21.25 -41.51 -4.68
C LYS A 64 -22.24 -40.78 -3.79
N LYS A 65 -21.79 -40.20 -2.68
CA LYS A 65 -22.66 -39.39 -1.78
C LYS A 65 -23.24 -38.19 -2.53
N TYR A 66 -22.42 -37.46 -3.29
CA TYR A 66 -22.85 -36.34 -4.14
C TYR A 66 -23.87 -36.76 -5.20
N ASP A 67 -23.63 -37.88 -5.89
CA ASP A 67 -24.51 -38.42 -6.91
C ASP A 67 -25.87 -38.88 -6.33
N THR A 68 -25.93 -39.19 -5.04
CA THR A 68 -27.11 -39.69 -4.31
C THR A 68 -27.93 -38.56 -3.67
N TYR A 69 -27.26 -37.62 -3.01
CA TYR A 69 -27.87 -36.58 -2.17
C TYR A 69 -27.77 -35.16 -2.76
N GLY A 70 -27.05 -34.99 -3.87
CA GLY A 70 -26.92 -33.73 -4.60
C GLY A 70 -26.34 -32.62 -3.71
N LYS A 71 -27.10 -31.53 -3.55
CA LYS A 71 -26.69 -30.38 -2.74
C LYS A 71 -26.48 -30.73 -1.27
N ASP A 72 -27.26 -31.64 -0.72
CA ASP A 72 -27.27 -31.96 0.71
C ASP A 72 -26.41 -33.21 1.05
N TRP A 73 -25.44 -33.56 0.18
CA TRP A 73 -24.53 -34.68 0.38
C TRP A 73 -23.68 -34.61 1.65
N GLU A 74 -23.40 -33.40 2.12
CA GLU A 74 -22.73 -33.15 3.41
C GLU A 74 -23.64 -33.49 4.60
N ARG A 75 -24.95 -33.26 4.47
CA ARG A 75 -25.98 -33.68 5.44
C ARG A 75 -26.32 -35.17 5.35
N GLY A 76 -25.90 -35.86 4.28
CA GLY A 76 -26.03 -37.31 4.16
C GLY A 76 -25.42 -38.05 5.35
N GLU A 77 -24.24 -37.62 5.85
CA GLU A 77 -23.65 -38.19 7.07
C GLU A 77 -24.44 -37.90 8.35
N GLU A 78 -25.20 -36.81 8.37
CA GLU A 78 -26.07 -36.44 9.49
C GLU A 78 -27.36 -37.28 9.47
N TYR A 79 -27.89 -37.58 8.28
CA TYR A 79 -29.06 -38.43 8.07
C TYR A 79 -28.78 -39.93 8.28
N GLU A 80 -27.61 -40.42 7.83
CA GLU A 80 -27.14 -41.78 8.11
C GLU A 80 -26.87 -41.98 9.60
N LYS A 81 -26.30 -40.98 10.28
CA LYS A 81 -26.21 -40.97 11.75
C LYS A 81 -27.58 -40.95 12.41
N TYR A 82 -28.55 -40.18 11.90
CA TYR A 82 -29.90 -40.14 12.47
C TYR A 82 -30.59 -41.52 12.43
N GLN A 83 -30.43 -42.27 11.33
CA GLN A 83 -30.92 -43.66 11.27
C GLN A 83 -30.14 -44.62 12.17
N GLN A 84 -28.81 -44.46 12.31
CA GLN A 84 -28.03 -45.27 13.26
C GLN A 84 -28.39 -44.95 14.73
N THR A 85 -28.71 -43.70 15.06
CA THR A 85 -29.13 -43.26 16.40
C THR A 85 -30.54 -43.73 16.76
N GLN A 86 -31.41 -44.02 15.79
CA GLN A 86 -32.79 -44.48 16.06
C GLN A 86 -32.85 -45.84 16.79
N ASN A 87 -31.77 -46.64 16.77
CA ASN A 87 -31.67 -47.93 17.46
C ASN A 87 -30.94 -47.88 18.82
N GLN A 88 -30.48 -46.71 19.30
CA GLN A 88 -29.75 -46.62 20.58
C GLN A 88 -30.13 -45.37 21.40
N PHE A 89 -31.12 -45.54 22.30
CA PHE A 89 -31.46 -44.68 23.46
C PHE A 89 -31.93 -43.24 23.13
N ARG A 90 -33.08 -42.73 23.58
CA ARG A 90 -33.72 -42.81 24.92
C ARG A 90 -32.82 -42.39 26.09
N ASN A 91 -32.20 -41.20 26.02
CA ASN A 91 -32.36 -40.15 27.04
C ASN A 91 -31.59 -38.85 26.72
N GLN A 92 -32.06 -37.75 27.35
CA GLN A 92 -31.35 -36.48 27.60
C GLN A 92 -30.93 -35.57 26.42
N GLN A 93 -31.87 -34.74 25.98
CA GLN A 93 -31.91 -33.28 26.29
C GLN A 93 -30.84 -32.87 27.34
N GLN A 94 -30.00 -31.83 27.25
CA GLN A 94 -29.96 -30.53 26.54
C GLN A 94 -28.48 -30.02 26.61
N GLN A 95 -27.98 -28.90 26.07
CA GLN A 95 -28.49 -27.76 25.30
C GLN A 95 -27.31 -27.09 24.55
N SER A 96 -27.47 -26.69 23.28
CA SER A 96 -26.71 -25.54 22.72
C SER A 96 -27.37 -25.03 21.44
N GLN A 97 -27.64 -23.73 21.36
CA GLN A 97 -28.30 -23.06 20.24
C GLN A 97 -27.60 -21.73 19.99
N ASN A 98 -27.41 -21.39 18.70
CA ASN A 98 -26.78 -20.17 18.17
C ASN A 98 -25.28 -19.97 18.46
N ASP A 99 -24.47 -20.09 17.41
CA ASP A 99 -24.11 -18.86 16.67
C ASP A 99 -24.06 -19.15 15.16
N PHE A 100 -24.67 -18.30 14.33
CA PHE A 100 -24.78 -18.49 12.88
C PHE A 100 -24.44 -17.16 12.20
N GLY A 101 -23.16 -16.98 11.87
CA GLY A 101 -22.57 -15.64 11.73
C GLY A 101 -21.47 -15.48 10.66
N GLY A 102 -21.60 -16.13 9.50
CA GLY A 102 -20.91 -15.71 8.27
C GLY A 102 -19.45 -16.16 8.09
N GLY A 103 -19.25 -17.28 7.40
CA GLY A 103 -17.91 -17.80 7.08
C GLY A 103 -17.92 -19.04 6.17
N ASP A 104 -18.69 -19.00 5.08
CA ASP A 104 -19.06 -20.13 4.19
C ASP A 104 -17.88 -20.77 3.38
N PHE A 105 -16.67 -20.76 3.95
CA PHE A 105 -15.41 -21.25 3.36
C PHE A 105 -14.48 -21.93 4.39
N SER A 106 -14.57 -21.62 5.70
CA SER A 106 -13.68 -22.21 6.72
C SER A 106 -14.06 -23.64 7.12
N ASP A 107 -15.35 -23.97 7.04
CA ASP A 107 -15.91 -25.14 7.72
C ASP A 107 -15.89 -26.39 6.81
N PHE A 108 -15.96 -26.17 5.49
CA PHE A 108 -15.78 -27.20 4.46
C PHE A 108 -14.35 -27.76 4.42
N PHE A 109 -13.34 -26.90 4.44
CA PHE A 109 -11.94 -27.35 4.32
C PHE A 109 -11.41 -28.02 5.61
N SER A 110 -11.93 -27.60 6.76
CA SER A 110 -11.52 -28.14 8.08
C SER A 110 -12.14 -29.50 8.40
N SER A 111 -13.36 -29.77 7.92
CA SER A 111 -14.04 -31.06 8.09
C SER A 111 -13.45 -32.17 7.19
N MET A 112 -13.19 -31.89 5.90
CA MET A 112 -12.75 -32.90 4.94
C MET A 112 -11.32 -33.44 5.19
N PHE A 113 -10.39 -32.60 5.67
CA PHE A 113 -9.00 -33.00 5.98
C PHE A 113 -8.78 -33.36 7.46
N GLY A 114 -9.86 -33.53 8.24
CA GLY A 114 -9.83 -33.47 9.71
C GLY A 114 -9.52 -34.77 10.49
N ARG A 115 -9.71 -35.97 9.91
CA ARG A 115 -9.76 -37.22 10.69
C ARG A 115 -8.60 -38.19 10.43
N GLN A 116 -7.46 -37.93 11.10
CA GLN A 116 -6.63 -39.04 11.60
C GLN A 116 -6.11 -38.70 12.99
N SER A 117 -6.28 -39.63 13.93
CA SER A 117 -5.93 -39.47 15.34
C SER A 117 -4.41 -39.30 15.50
N GLY A 118 -4.05 -38.21 16.16
CA GLY A 118 -2.67 -37.76 16.36
C GLY A 118 -2.73 -36.29 16.73
N ARG A 119 -2.14 -35.93 17.87
CA ARG A 119 -2.24 -34.60 18.50
C ARG A 119 -1.69 -33.51 17.56
N ARG A 120 -2.53 -33.02 16.64
CA ARG A 120 -2.14 -32.06 15.61
C ARG A 120 -1.62 -30.79 16.28
N PRO A 121 -0.41 -30.32 15.96
CA PRO A 121 -0.03 -28.95 16.25
C PRO A 121 -1.10 -28.05 15.63
N GLN A 122 -1.65 -27.09 16.39
CA GLN A 122 -2.47 -26.05 15.78
C GLN A 122 -1.59 -25.34 14.74
N ALA A 123 -1.96 -25.44 13.46
CA ALA A 123 -1.21 -24.81 12.39
C ALA A 123 -1.14 -23.31 12.66
N SER A 124 0.07 -22.79 12.80
CA SER A 124 0.33 -21.38 13.04
C SER A 124 0.37 -20.65 11.70
N PHE A 125 -0.44 -19.60 11.55
CA PHE A 125 -0.55 -18.85 10.31
C PHE A 125 0.02 -17.45 10.51
N ARG A 126 0.94 -17.05 9.63
CA ARG A 126 1.48 -15.70 9.61
C ARG A 126 0.37 -14.70 9.29
N GLY A 127 0.31 -13.60 10.03
CA GLY A 127 -0.63 -12.51 9.74
C GLY A 127 -0.35 -11.85 8.39
N GLN A 128 -1.37 -11.26 7.78
CA GLN A 128 -1.23 -10.55 6.51
C GLN A 128 -0.40 -9.27 6.65
N ASP A 129 0.34 -8.93 5.60
CA ASP A 129 1.08 -7.68 5.51
C ASP A 129 0.11 -6.50 5.29
N ILE A 130 0.45 -5.33 5.84
CA ILE A 130 -0.33 -4.09 5.67
C ILE A 130 0.47 -3.13 4.79
N GLN A 131 -0.21 -2.49 3.84
CA GLN A 131 0.31 -1.35 3.10
C GLN A 131 -0.37 -0.07 3.60
N ALA A 132 0.41 1.00 3.76
CA ALA A 132 -0.07 2.31 4.14
C ALA A 132 0.70 3.39 3.39
N GLU A 133 0.07 4.53 3.16
CA GLU A 133 0.68 5.70 2.57
C GLU A 133 0.76 6.82 3.60
N LEU A 134 1.91 7.50 3.67
CA LEU A 134 2.08 8.67 4.52
C LEU A 134 2.42 9.88 3.65
N GLN A 135 1.56 10.89 3.69
CA GLN A 135 1.84 12.18 3.07
C GLN A 135 2.80 12.97 3.96
N LEU A 136 3.86 13.52 3.36
CA LEU A 136 4.83 14.38 4.03
C LEU A 136 5.00 15.69 3.27
N SER A 137 5.19 16.79 3.97
CA SER A 137 5.69 18.02 3.35
C SER A 137 7.20 17.90 3.03
N LEU A 138 7.70 18.77 2.16
CA LEU A 138 9.13 18.83 1.85
C LEU A 138 9.98 19.15 3.09
N GLU A 139 9.47 19.99 3.98
CA GLU A 139 10.08 20.38 5.26
C GLU A 139 10.14 19.20 6.23
N GLN A 140 9.10 18.37 6.30
CA GLN A 140 9.10 17.15 7.13
C GLN A 140 10.12 16.13 6.62
N ALA A 141 10.22 15.94 5.29
CA ALA A 141 11.22 15.05 4.69
C ALA A 141 12.67 15.59 4.81
N TYR A 142 12.85 16.87 5.17
CA TYR A 142 14.16 17.51 5.31
C TYR A 142 14.88 17.14 6.62
N ALA A 143 14.16 16.82 7.69
CA ALA A 143 14.76 16.54 9.00
C ALA A 143 14.38 15.15 9.50
N THR A 144 15.34 14.43 10.10
CA THR A 144 15.05 13.17 10.78
C THR A 144 14.20 13.47 12.00
N HIS A 145 12.99 12.92 12.05
CA HIS A 145 12.05 13.16 13.14
C HIS A 145 11.25 11.90 13.47
N GLN A 146 10.68 11.86 14.67
CA GLN A 146 9.74 10.80 15.04
C GLN A 146 8.31 11.26 14.75
N GLN A 147 7.54 10.41 14.08
CA GLN A 147 6.13 10.62 13.83
C GLN A 147 5.33 9.43 14.37
N THR A 148 4.22 9.72 15.04
CA THR A 148 3.23 8.73 15.47
C THR A 148 2.00 8.85 14.60
N PHE A 149 1.49 7.74 14.10
CA PHE A 149 0.25 7.66 13.33
C PHE A 149 -0.51 6.40 13.75
N THR A 150 -1.82 6.35 13.46
CA THR A 150 -2.69 5.26 13.88
C THR A 150 -3.06 4.40 12.67
N ILE A 151 -2.76 3.10 12.73
CA ILE A 151 -3.22 2.11 11.74
C ILE A 151 -4.04 1.05 12.48
N ASN A 152 -5.25 0.78 11.99
CA ASN A 152 -6.17 -0.23 12.54
C ASN A 152 -6.32 -0.11 14.07
N GLY A 153 -6.50 1.12 14.56
CA GLY A 153 -6.66 1.43 15.99
C GLY A 153 -5.37 1.37 16.83
N LYS A 154 -4.21 1.07 16.24
CA LYS A 154 -2.92 1.02 16.96
C LYS A 154 -2.05 2.21 16.59
N SER A 155 -1.60 2.95 17.59
CA SER A 155 -0.60 4.01 17.44
C SER A 155 0.79 3.40 17.23
N ILE A 156 1.42 3.71 16.10
CA ILE A 156 2.76 3.27 15.74
C ILE A 156 3.64 4.51 15.63
N ARG A 157 4.70 4.57 16.46
CA ARG A 157 5.75 5.58 16.36
C ARG A 157 6.86 5.05 15.46
N ILE A 158 7.26 5.84 14.46
CA ILE A 158 8.39 5.55 13.57
C ILE A 158 9.37 6.70 13.60
N THR A 159 10.63 6.43 13.26
CA THR A 159 11.59 7.47 12.89
C THR A 159 11.60 7.58 11.37
N ILE A 160 11.30 8.76 10.85
CA ILE A 160 11.38 9.09 9.43
C ILE A 160 12.77 9.67 9.19
N PRO A 161 13.65 9.03 8.39
CA PRO A 161 14.97 9.57 8.12
C PRO A 161 14.91 10.80 7.21
N ALA A 162 15.77 11.79 7.48
CA ALA A 162 16.03 12.88 6.56
C ALA A 162 16.40 12.36 5.15
N GLY A 163 15.99 13.10 4.12
CA GLY A 163 16.36 12.81 2.74
C GLY A 163 15.47 11.78 2.04
N ILE A 164 14.46 11.24 2.74
CA ILE A 164 13.51 10.26 2.18
C ILE A 164 12.95 10.75 0.84
N ALA A 165 12.80 9.85 -0.12
CA ALA A 165 12.34 10.16 -1.47
C ALA A 165 10.82 9.94 -1.62
N HIS A 166 10.22 10.62 -2.59
CA HIS A 166 8.84 10.38 -2.99
C HIS A 166 8.69 8.94 -3.51
N GLY A 167 7.65 8.23 -3.10
CA GLY A 167 7.40 6.82 -3.45
C GLY A 167 8.33 5.83 -2.75
N GLN A 168 9.23 6.26 -1.87
CA GLN A 168 10.09 5.35 -1.11
C GLN A 168 9.25 4.61 -0.05
N THR A 169 9.54 3.32 0.18
CA THR A 169 8.85 2.50 1.17
C THR A 169 9.77 2.12 2.34
N ILE A 170 9.27 2.23 3.58
CA ILE A 170 9.91 1.66 4.78
C ILE A 170 9.10 0.44 5.24
N LYS A 171 9.80 -0.67 5.48
CA LYS A 171 9.25 -1.89 6.07
C LYS A 171 9.43 -1.88 7.60
N LEU A 172 8.37 -2.22 8.32
CA LEU A 172 8.32 -2.36 9.78
C LEU A 172 7.94 -3.81 10.12
N PRO A 173 8.93 -4.66 10.47
CA PRO A 173 8.67 -6.07 10.74
C PRO A 173 7.70 -6.32 11.89
N GLY A 174 6.78 -7.27 11.72
CA GLY A 174 5.83 -7.71 12.75
C GLY A 174 4.77 -6.67 13.14
N LYS A 175 4.61 -5.58 12.39
CA LYS A 175 3.63 -4.50 12.61
C LYS A 175 2.39 -4.57 11.71
N GLY A 176 2.27 -5.61 10.89
CA GLY A 176 1.08 -5.92 10.10
C GLY A 176 -0.05 -6.56 10.92
N VAL A 177 -0.90 -7.36 10.27
CA VAL A 177 -2.00 -8.08 10.93
C VAL A 177 -1.44 -9.12 11.91
N LYS A 178 -2.17 -9.40 13.01
CA LYS A 178 -1.77 -10.41 14.00
C LYS A 178 -1.84 -11.82 13.40
N GLY A 179 -0.86 -12.67 13.68
CA GLY A 179 -0.89 -14.08 13.29
C GLY A 179 -1.89 -14.91 14.11
N VAL A 180 -2.26 -16.08 13.57
CA VAL A 180 -3.21 -17.03 14.17
C VAL A 180 -2.45 -18.21 14.79
N ASN A 181 -2.93 -18.76 15.90
CA ASN A 181 -2.32 -19.88 16.64
C ASN A 181 -0.82 -19.65 16.95
N ASN A 182 -0.49 -18.50 17.54
CA ASN A 182 0.89 -18.04 17.81
C ASN A 182 1.78 -17.92 16.55
N GLY A 183 1.20 -17.86 15.35
CA GLY A 183 1.93 -17.49 14.14
C GLY A 183 2.48 -16.06 14.21
N PRO A 184 3.58 -15.76 13.50
CA PRO A 184 4.16 -14.42 13.48
C PRO A 184 3.18 -13.40 12.89
N ASN A 185 3.27 -12.15 13.31
CA ASN A 185 2.53 -11.07 12.67
C ASN A 185 3.01 -10.86 11.23
N GLY A 186 2.16 -10.27 10.40
CA GLY A 186 2.61 -9.68 9.13
C GLY A 186 3.49 -8.45 9.35
N ASP A 187 3.98 -7.88 8.26
CA ASP A 187 4.80 -6.68 8.25
C ASP A 187 3.99 -5.47 7.78
N LEU A 188 4.40 -4.26 8.17
CA LEU A 188 3.80 -3.01 7.70
C LEU A 188 4.75 -2.31 6.72
N TYR A 189 4.25 -1.96 5.54
CA TYR A 189 4.95 -1.22 4.51
C TYR A 189 4.36 0.18 4.41
N ILE A 190 5.19 1.20 4.62
CA ILE A 190 4.78 2.62 4.58
C ILE A 190 5.45 3.27 3.38
N THR A 191 4.68 3.68 2.39
CA THR A 191 5.14 4.44 1.23
C THR A 191 4.97 5.94 1.48
N PHE A 192 6.01 6.72 1.22
CA PHE A 192 6.04 8.16 1.55
C PHE A 192 5.75 9.02 0.32
N ASN A 193 4.64 9.74 0.37
CA ASN A 193 4.19 10.64 -0.68
C ASN A 193 4.57 12.08 -0.31
N ILE A 194 5.69 12.56 -0.86
CA ILE A 194 6.15 13.92 -0.61
C ILE A 194 5.32 14.90 -1.45
N ILE A 195 4.65 15.82 -0.76
CA ILE A 195 3.93 16.96 -1.34
C ILE A 195 4.92 18.12 -1.43
N ASN A 196 5.10 18.67 -2.63
CA ASN A 196 6.00 19.78 -2.86
C ASN A 196 5.34 21.11 -2.43
N THR A 197 6.01 21.90 -1.61
CA THR A 197 5.57 23.25 -1.23
C THR A 197 5.91 24.26 -2.35
N PRO A 198 5.20 25.40 -2.46
CA PRO A 198 5.39 26.33 -3.58
C PRO A 198 6.75 27.06 -3.58
N LEU A 199 7.43 27.13 -2.43
CA LEU A 199 8.68 27.88 -2.25
C LEU A 199 9.90 27.17 -2.84
N PHE A 200 9.94 25.83 -2.78
CA PHE A 200 11.08 25.04 -3.22
C PHE A 200 10.64 23.98 -4.23
N LYS A 201 11.41 23.80 -5.28
CA LYS A 201 11.31 22.64 -6.17
C LYS A 201 12.49 21.71 -5.89
N ARG A 202 12.21 20.49 -5.42
CA ARG A 202 13.22 19.44 -5.26
C ARG A 202 13.44 18.67 -6.56
N VAL A 203 14.70 18.47 -6.96
CA VAL A 203 15.10 17.56 -8.05
C VAL A 203 16.25 16.69 -7.55
N GLY A 204 15.98 15.41 -7.29
CA GLY A 204 16.94 14.53 -6.62
C GLY A 204 17.24 15.02 -5.20
N ASN A 205 18.48 15.43 -4.95
CA ASN A 205 18.90 16.05 -3.69
C ASN A 205 19.11 17.57 -3.81
N ASP A 206 18.93 18.15 -5.00
CA ASP A 206 19.09 19.58 -5.21
C ASP A 206 17.75 20.31 -5.02
N LEU A 207 17.84 21.54 -4.54
CA LEU A 207 16.71 22.44 -4.33
C LEU A 207 16.81 23.65 -5.26
N PHE A 208 15.67 24.09 -5.77
CA PHE A 208 15.56 25.26 -6.64
C PHE A 208 14.53 26.22 -6.04
N ILE A 209 14.91 27.49 -5.92
CA ILE A 209 14.05 28.57 -5.44
C ILE A 209 14.22 29.80 -6.33
N THR A 210 13.13 30.53 -6.55
CA THR A 210 13.16 31.87 -7.11
C THR A 210 13.13 32.87 -5.96
N LYS A 211 14.13 33.76 -5.88
CA LYS A 211 14.19 34.82 -4.88
C LYS A 211 14.02 36.16 -5.57
N GLU A 212 12.96 36.86 -5.20
CA GLU A 212 12.76 38.24 -5.61
C GLU A 212 13.81 39.16 -4.96
N ILE A 213 14.36 40.06 -5.77
CA ILE A 213 15.25 41.15 -5.37
C ILE A 213 14.75 42.45 -6.01
N ASP A 214 14.92 43.58 -5.33
CA ASP A 214 14.53 44.87 -5.90
C ASP A 214 15.54 45.35 -6.96
N LEU A 215 15.07 46.26 -7.82
CA LEU A 215 15.88 46.87 -8.88
C LEU A 215 17.17 47.54 -8.36
N TYR A 216 17.15 48.17 -7.18
CA TYR A 216 18.31 48.90 -6.67
C TYR A 216 19.39 47.93 -6.18
N THR A 217 19.02 46.88 -5.44
CA THR A 217 19.94 45.80 -5.05
C THR A 217 20.52 45.07 -6.27
N ALA A 218 19.73 44.89 -7.33
CA ALA A 218 20.23 44.29 -8.58
C ALA A 218 21.27 45.18 -9.28
N VAL A 219 21.02 46.49 -9.37
CA VAL A 219 21.91 47.46 -10.04
C VAL A 219 23.15 47.78 -9.21
N LEU A 220 22.99 48.14 -7.94
CA LEU A 220 24.04 48.64 -7.06
C LEU A 220 24.77 47.53 -6.27
N GLY A 221 24.21 46.31 -6.26
CA GLY A 221 24.63 45.25 -5.35
C GLY A 221 24.10 45.47 -3.93
N GLY A 222 24.35 44.50 -3.05
CA GLY A 222 23.91 44.57 -1.66
C GLY A 222 23.91 43.21 -0.97
N GLU A 223 23.19 43.13 0.15
CA GLU A 223 22.98 41.88 0.90
C GLU A 223 21.49 41.59 1.00
N ILE A 224 21.08 40.35 0.71
CA ILE A 224 19.70 39.87 0.86
C ILE A 224 19.64 38.71 1.85
N THR A 225 18.50 38.54 2.52
CA THR A 225 18.23 37.34 3.32
C THR A 225 17.35 36.36 2.55
N LEU A 226 17.80 35.11 2.49
CA LEU A 226 17.08 33.96 1.94
C LEU A 226 16.68 33.03 3.09
N ASP A 227 15.38 32.76 3.22
CA ASP A 227 14.89 31.70 4.10
C ASP A 227 15.11 30.34 3.40
N THR A 228 15.82 29.43 4.06
CA THR A 228 16.12 28.07 3.58
C THR A 228 15.55 27.02 4.54
N LEU A 229 15.52 25.75 4.13
CA LEU A 229 15.14 24.64 5.01
C LEU A 229 16.12 24.43 6.20
N GLN A 230 17.31 25.06 6.18
CA GLN A 230 18.26 25.10 7.30
C GLN A 230 18.08 26.31 8.22
N GLY A 231 17.14 27.22 7.90
CA GLY A 231 17.04 28.56 8.50
C GLY A 231 17.50 29.67 7.55
N LYS A 232 17.79 30.85 8.09
CA LYS A 232 18.07 32.06 7.30
C LYS A 232 19.53 32.13 6.85
N LEU A 233 19.76 32.52 5.61
CA LEU A 233 21.08 32.71 5.02
C LEU A 233 21.18 34.11 4.40
N LYS A 234 22.25 34.83 4.73
CA LYS A 234 22.62 36.11 4.12
C LYS A 234 23.39 35.83 2.82
N LEU A 235 23.03 36.52 1.74
CA LEU A 235 23.63 36.38 0.41
C LEU A 235 24.04 37.75 -0.14
N ASN A 236 25.27 37.83 -0.64
CA ASN A 236 25.74 39.03 -1.34
C ASN A 236 25.26 38.99 -2.80
N VAL A 237 24.64 40.08 -3.25
CA VAL A 237 24.25 40.32 -4.64
C VAL A 237 25.28 41.25 -5.25
N SER A 238 25.88 40.83 -6.37
CA SER A 238 26.86 41.65 -7.09
C SER A 238 26.18 42.82 -7.81
N PRO A 239 26.84 43.99 -7.94
CA PRO A 239 26.35 45.07 -8.79
C PRO A 239 26.15 44.60 -10.24
N GLY A 240 25.13 45.14 -10.92
CA GLY A 240 24.77 44.75 -12.29
C GLY A 240 24.17 43.34 -12.43
N THR A 241 23.67 42.73 -11.34
CA THR A 241 23.00 41.42 -11.38
C THR A 241 21.78 41.45 -12.31
N GLN A 242 21.71 40.49 -13.24
CA GLN A 242 20.66 40.44 -14.24
C GLN A 242 19.45 39.63 -13.77
N ASN A 243 18.28 39.90 -14.37
CA ASN A 243 17.10 39.08 -14.12
C ASN A 243 17.31 37.64 -14.61
N GLY A 244 16.94 36.65 -13.79
CA GLY A 244 17.18 35.24 -14.07
C GLY A 244 18.59 34.73 -13.76
N THR A 245 19.50 35.56 -13.21
CA THR A 245 20.82 35.11 -12.74
C THR A 245 20.68 33.98 -11.72
N LYS A 246 21.49 32.93 -11.86
CA LYS A 246 21.46 31.75 -11.00
C LYS A 246 22.71 31.66 -10.13
N VAL A 247 22.53 31.50 -8.83
CA VAL A 247 23.60 31.30 -7.84
C VAL A 247 23.47 29.90 -7.24
N ARG A 248 24.59 29.17 -7.13
CA ARG A 248 24.66 27.84 -6.52
C ARG A 248 25.25 27.94 -5.11
N LEU A 249 24.51 27.47 -4.12
CA LEU A 249 24.92 27.39 -2.73
C LEU A 249 25.26 25.94 -2.40
N LYS A 250 26.55 25.64 -2.27
CA LYS A 250 27.07 24.29 -2.07
C LYS A 250 26.60 23.70 -0.74
N ALA A 251 26.17 22.44 -0.74
CA ALA A 251 25.69 21.70 0.44
C ALA A 251 24.53 22.38 1.21
N LYS A 252 23.71 23.18 0.51
CA LYS A 252 22.51 23.85 1.04
C LYS A 252 21.19 23.32 0.46
N GLY A 253 21.25 22.28 -0.36
CA GLY A 253 20.11 21.55 -0.89
C GLY A 253 19.53 20.55 0.11
N PHE A 254 18.89 19.51 -0.41
CA PHE A 254 18.23 18.47 0.37
C PHE A 254 19.25 17.45 0.93
N PRO A 255 19.04 16.91 2.14
CA PRO A 255 19.89 15.85 2.69
C PRO A 255 19.83 14.56 1.85
N LEU A 256 20.96 13.86 1.81
CA LEU A 256 21.06 12.53 1.21
C LEU A 256 20.52 11.48 2.19
N TYR A 257 19.60 10.64 1.71
CA TYR A 257 18.97 9.59 2.54
C TYR A 257 20.02 8.69 3.22
N LYS A 258 19.93 8.60 4.56
CA LYS A 258 20.86 7.84 5.43
C LYS A 258 22.35 8.23 5.31
N LYS A 259 22.67 9.45 4.82
CA LYS A 259 24.04 9.98 4.85
C LYS A 259 24.09 11.24 5.69
N GLU A 260 24.63 11.11 6.90
CA GLU A 260 24.77 12.23 7.82
C GLU A 260 25.63 13.35 7.23
N ASN A 261 25.21 14.60 7.45
CA ASN A 261 25.88 15.82 7.01
C ASN A 261 26.17 15.94 5.50
N GLN A 262 25.56 15.08 4.66
CA GLN A 262 25.66 15.17 3.21
C GLN A 262 24.37 15.76 2.63
N PHE A 263 24.50 16.81 1.85
CA PHE A 263 23.41 17.54 1.21
C PHE A 263 23.71 17.73 -0.28
N GLY A 264 22.67 17.82 -1.11
CA GLY A 264 22.77 18.42 -2.43
C GLY A 264 22.94 19.94 -2.35
N ASP A 265 22.71 20.62 -3.46
CA ASP A 265 22.90 22.06 -3.57
C ASP A 265 21.59 22.85 -3.68
N LEU A 266 21.65 24.13 -3.30
CA LEU A 266 20.53 25.06 -3.46
C LEU A 266 20.85 26.04 -4.59
N TYR A 267 20.01 26.02 -5.63
CA TYR A 267 20.08 26.92 -6.77
C TYR A 267 19.04 28.04 -6.58
N VAL A 268 19.55 29.26 -6.41
CA VAL A 268 18.74 30.47 -6.26
C VAL A 268 18.70 31.17 -7.61
N THR A 269 17.50 31.36 -8.16
CA THR A 269 17.29 32.19 -9.35
C THR A 269 16.81 33.56 -8.89
N TYR A 270 17.52 34.63 -9.23
CA TYR A 270 17.10 35.98 -8.89
C TYR A 270 16.03 36.49 -9.86
N GLN A 271 14.93 36.99 -9.32
CA GLN A 271 13.89 37.68 -10.07
C GLN A 271 13.91 39.16 -9.70
N VAL A 272 14.28 40.03 -10.64
CA VAL A 272 14.35 41.47 -10.40
C VAL A 272 12.95 42.08 -10.48
N VAL A 273 12.48 42.63 -9.37
CA VAL A 273 11.17 43.29 -9.28
C VAL A 273 11.33 44.77 -9.55
N ILE A 274 10.66 45.24 -10.60
CA ILE A 274 10.60 46.66 -10.98
C ILE A 274 9.52 47.36 -10.13
N PRO A 275 9.79 48.53 -9.51
CA PRO A 275 8.78 49.29 -8.80
C PRO A 275 7.60 49.66 -9.72
N LYS A 276 6.38 49.34 -9.28
CA LYS A 276 5.14 49.65 -10.04
C LYS A 276 4.73 51.11 -9.93
N GLU A 277 5.08 51.75 -8.82
CA GLU A 277 4.75 53.14 -8.50
C GLU A 277 6.03 53.87 -8.13
N LEU A 278 6.16 55.11 -8.62
CA LEU A 278 7.29 56.00 -8.37
C LEU A 278 6.75 57.37 -7.97
N ASN A 279 7.31 57.95 -6.90
CA ASN A 279 7.05 59.35 -6.56
C ASN A 279 7.79 60.30 -7.52
N GLU A 280 7.43 61.59 -7.51
CA GLU A 280 8.00 62.57 -8.46
C GLU A 280 9.53 62.66 -8.40
N LYS A 281 10.12 62.60 -7.20
CA LYS A 281 11.59 62.61 -7.03
C LYS A 281 12.23 61.36 -7.63
N GLN A 282 11.62 60.18 -7.48
CA GLN A 282 12.10 58.96 -8.11
C GLN A 282 11.99 59.01 -9.64
N LYS A 283 10.88 59.51 -10.19
CA LYS A 283 10.71 59.71 -11.64
C LYS A 283 11.77 60.65 -12.22
N GLN A 284 12.08 61.75 -11.52
CA GLN A 284 13.15 62.69 -11.90
C GLN A 284 14.50 61.97 -11.97
N LEU A 285 14.90 61.24 -10.92
CA LEU A 285 16.17 60.50 -10.87
C LEU A 285 16.29 59.44 -11.97
N PHE A 286 15.23 58.66 -12.24
CA PHE A 286 15.25 57.70 -13.36
C PHE A 286 15.31 58.40 -14.73
N THR A 287 14.72 59.59 -14.88
CA THR A 287 14.80 60.40 -16.10
C THR A 287 16.21 60.95 -16.32
N GLU A 288 16.90 61.36 -15.26
CA GLU A 288 18.31 61.77 -15.32
C GLU A 288 19.22 60.61 -15.70
N LEU A 289 19.06 59.44 -15.07
CA LEU A 289 19.79 58.23 -15.44
C LEU A 289 19.56 57.83 -16.91
N HIS A 290 18.33 57.95 -17.43
CA HIS A 290 18.04 57.67 -18.84
C HIS A 290 18.70 58.67 -19.81
N LYS A 291 18.90 59.93 -19.40
CA LYS A 291 19.65 60.91 -20.21
C LYS A 291 21.15 60.61 -20.23
N LEU A 292 21.70 60.08 -19.14
CA LEU A 292 23.10 59.67 -19.02
C LEU A 292 23.43 58.34 -19.71
N SER A 293 22.43 57.54 -20.07
CA SER A 293 22.60 56.26 -20.77
C SER A 293 22.46 56.36 -22.30
N LYS A 294 22.57 57.56 -22.86
CA LYS A 294 22.55 57.85 -24.31
C LYS A 294 23.88 58.46 -24.73
#